data_AF-A0A927U5F5-F1
#
_entry.id   AF-A0A927U5F5-F1
#
_cell.length_a   1.000
_cell.length_b   1.000
_cell.length_c   1.000
_cell.angle_alpha   90.00
_cell.angle_beta   90.00
_cell.angle_gamma   90.00
#
_symmetry.space_group_name_H-M   'P 1'
#
loop_
_entity.id
_entity.type
_entity.pdbx_description
1 polymer ?
#
loop_
_entity_poly.entity_id
_entity_poly.type
_entity_poly.pdbx_seq_one_letter_code
_entity_poly.pdbx_strand_id
1 'polypeptide(L)'
;MAKDLTCQSNIDMQSLEDRHKELEKAWNDLLMERREYEARIHALEQQEKQFQLKWDLLITETQRLAEDKKQFERKKKFYEHVQSSYIEPYQEQDNIVHGEMFFSGVSDKKALKKRYKDLIKIYHPDGESGDTATVAEINREYEDLKETMN
;
A
#
# COMPACT_ATOMS: atom_id res chain seq x y z
N MET A 1 -63.05 53.66 -52.09
CA MET A 1 -61.94 54.60 -51.79
C MET A 1 -61.78 54.85 -50.30
N ALA A 2 -62.68 55.56 -49.59
CA ALA A 2 -62.50 55.81 -48.15
C ALA A 2 -62.57 54.56 -47.26
N LYS A 3 -63.47 53.61 -47.56
CA LYS A 3 -63.63 52.36 -46.80
C LYS A 3 -62.43 51.41 -46.95
N ASP A 4 -61.81 51.38 -48.13
CA ASP A 4 -60.68 50.50 -48.43
C ASP A 4 -59.40 50.93 -47.68
N LEU A 5 -59.20 52.24 -47.53
CA LEU A 5 -58.08 52.81 -46.76
C LEU A 5 -58.17 52.49 -45.26
N THR A 6 -59.38 52.51 -44.69
CA THR A 6 -59.60 52.14 -43.28
C THR A 6 -59.39 50.65 -43.03
N CYS A 7 -59.82 49.78 -43.94
CA CYS A 7 -59.55 48.34 -43.85
C CYS A 7 -58.06 48.02 -43.96
N GLN A 8 -57.34 48.65 -44.89
CA GLN A 8 -55.90 48.46 -45.05
C GLN A 8 -55.14 48.92 -43.79
N SER A 9 -55.47 50.10 -43.24
CA SER A 9 -54.88 50.61 -42.01
C SER A 9 -55.10 49.69 -40.80
N ASN A 10 -56.26 49.02 -40.72
CA ASN A 10 -56.57 48.09 -39.63
C ASN A 10 -55.81 46.76 -39.77
N ILE A 11 -55.65 46.27 -41.01
CA ILE A 11 -54.84 45.07 -41.31
C ILE A 11 -53.37 45.33 -40.99
N ASP A 12 -52.85 46.51 -41.38
CA ASP A 12 -51.47 46.90 -41.10
C ASP A 12 -51.21 47.05 -39.59
N MET A 13 -52.20 47.54 -38.82
CA MET A 13 -52.13 47.61 -37.35
C MET A 13 -52.09 46.21 -36.71
N GLN A 14 -52.96 45.29 -37.14
CA GLN A 14 -52.97 43.91 -36.63
C GLN A 14 -51.64 43.19 -36.92
N SER A 15 -51.09 43.36 -38.13
CA SER A 15 -49.79 42.78 -38.48
C SER A 15 -48.65 43.32 -37.60
N LEU A 16 -48.68 44.60 -37.24
CA LEU A 16 -47.72 45.19 -36.32
C LEU A 16 -47.87 44.65 -34.89
N GLU A 17 -49.10 44.49 -34.40
CA GLU A 17 -49.37 43.90 -33.08
C GLU A 17 -48.91 42.45 -32.99
N ASP A 18 -49.16 41.65 -34.04
CA ASP A 18 -48.71 40.26 -34.08
C ASP A 18 -47.19 40.17 -34.10
N ARG A 19 -46.52 41.04 -34.86
CA ARG A 19 -45.05 41.13 -34.86
C ARG A 19 -44.49 41.57 -33.51
N HIS A 20 -45.17 42.46 -32.80
CA HIS A 20 -44.80 42.84 -31.44
C HIS A 20 -44.90 41.64 -30.47
N LYS A 21 -45.99 40.87 -30.55
CA LYS A 21 -46.15 39.65 -29.73
C LYS A 21 -45.08 38.60 -30.05
N GLU A 22 -44.73 38.43 -31.33
CA GLU A 22 -43.65 37.53 -31.74
C GLU A 22 -42.31 37.95 -31.16
N LEU A 23 -41.99 39.25 -31.21
CA LEU A 23 -40.76 39.79 -30.63
C LEU A 23 -40.74 39.64 -29.10
N GLU A 24 -41.86 39.89 -28.42
CA GLU A 24 -41.97 39.72 -26.98
C GLU A 24 -41.80 38.25 -26.57
N LYS A 25 -42.38 37.32 -27.34
CA LYS A 25 -42.17 35.88 -27.14
C LYS A 25 -40.70 35.51 -27.35
N ALA A 26 -40.08 35.93 -28.45
CA ALA A 26 -38.68 35.66 -28.73
C ALA A 26 -37.76 36.24 -27.65
N TRP A 27 -38.06 37.44 -27.14
CA TRP A 27 -37.31 38.05 -26.06
C TRP A 27 -37.44 37.26 -24.75
N ASN A 28 -38.65 36.79 -24.41
CA ASN A 28 -38.87 35.93 -23.25
C ASN A 28 -38.15 34.59 -23.39
N ASP A 29 -38.16 33.98 -24.58
CA ASP A 29 -37.45 32.72 -24.85
C ASP A 29 -35.93 32.91 -24.67
N LEU A 30 -35.36 33.98 -25.23
CA LEU A 30 -33.94 34.33 -25.04
C LEU A 30 -33.58 34.65 -23.58
N LEU A 31 -34.50 35.27 -22.84
CA LEU A 31 -34.32 35.54 -21.41
C LEU A 31 -34.23 34.23 -20.61
N MET A 32 -35.07 33.26 -20.93
CA MET A 32 -35.05 31.94 -20.30
C MET A 32 -33.78 31.19 -20.67
N GLU A 33 -33.39 31.19 -21.95
CA GLU A 33 -32.15 30.55 -22.41
C GLU A 33 -30.92 31.15 -21.70
N ARG A 34 -30.86 32.48 -21.55
CA ARG A 34 -29.79 33.15 -20.80
C ARG A 34 -29.71 32.68 -19.35
N ARG A 35 -30.85 32.56 -18.65
CA ARG A 35 -30.89 32.07 -17.27
C ARG A 35 -30.40 30.63 -17.16
N GLU A 36 -30.76 29.78 -18.13
CA GLU A 36 -30.30 28.40 -18.17
C GLU A 36 -28.78 28.32 -18.38
N TYR A 37 -28.22 29.13 -19.29
CA TYR A 37 -26.77 29.21 -19.47
C TYR A 37 -26.06 29.74 -18.22
N GLU A 38 -26.56 30.79 -17.58
CA GLU A 38 -26.00 31.33 -16.33
C GLU A 38 -26.00 30.27 -15.23
N ALA A 39 -27.10 29.55 -15.06
CA ALA A 39 -27.18 28.44 -14.11
C ALA A 39 -26.19 27.32 -14.45
N ARG A 40 -26.02 27.01 -15.74
CA ARG A 40 -25.06 26.00 -16.20
C ARG A 40 -23.62 26.42 -15.96
N ILE A 41 -23.27 27.68 -16.22
CA ILE A 41 -21.96 28.25 -15.94
C ILE A 41 -21.65 28.13 -14.46
N HIS A 42 -22.55 28.59 -13.59
CA HIS A 42 -22.35 28.46 -12.15
C HIS A 42 -22.18 27.01 -11.69
N ALA A 43 -22.96 26.07 -12.24
CA ALA A 43 -22.78 24.65 -11.92
C ALA A 43 -21.39 24.13 -12.33
N LEU A 44 -20.89 24.54 -13.50
CA LEU A 44 -19.57 24.17 -13.98
C LEU A 44 -18.45 24.80 -13.14
N GLU A 45 -18.57 26.06 -12.75
CA GLU A 45 -17.62 26.73 -11.85
C GLU A 45 -17.53 26.02 -10.50
N GLN A 46 -18.66 25.56 -9.94
CA GLN A 46 -18.67 24.80 -8.70
C GLN A 46 -17.99 23.44 -8.87
N GLN A 47 -18.23 22.76 -9.99
CA GLN A 47 -17.54 21.51 -10.30
C GLN A 47 -16.04 21.72 -10.45
N GLU A 48 -15.60 22.76 -11.16
CA GLU A 48 -14.20 23.09 -11.35
C GLU A 48 -13.50 23.33 -10.00
N LYS A 49 -14.11 24.11 -9.10
CA LYS A 49 -13.59 24.31 -7.74
C LYS A 49 -13.45 23.01 -6.97
N GLN A 50 -14.43 22.10 -7.08
CA GLN A 50 -14.34 20.78 -6.44
C GLN A 50 -13.21 19.94 -7.03
N PHE A 51 -12.99 19.99 -8.35
CA PHE A 51 -11.88 19.31 -8.99
C PHE A 51 -10.53 19.87 -8.54
N GLN A 52 -10.38 21.19 -8.50
CA GLN A 52 -9.17 21.85 -8.03
C GLN A 52 -8.83 21.44 -6.59
N LEU A 53 -9.80 21.48 -5.67
CA LEU A 53 -9.58 21.06 -4.29
C LEU A 53 -9.13 19.59 -4.18
N LYS A 54 -9.77 18.69 -4.94
CA LYS A 54 -9.40 17.27 -4.96
C LYS A 54 -8.02 17.05 -5.54
N TRP A 55 -7.66 17.82 -6.56
CA TRP A 55 -6.36 17.77 -7.20
C TRP A 55 -5.25 18.23 -6.26
N ASP A 56 -5.44 19.34 -5.55
CA ASP A 56 -4.48 19.85 -4.58
C ASP A 56 -4.27 18.88 -3.41
N LEU A 57 -5.35 18.25 -2.92
CA LEU A 57 -5.26 17.20 -1.92
C LEU A 57 -4.46 16.01 -2.45
N LEU A 58 -4.72 15.56 -3.68
CA LEU A 58 -4.01 14.44 -4.29
C LEU A 58 -2.52 14.74 -4.45
N ILE A 59 -2.15 15.94 -4.88
CA ILE A 59 -0.75 16.38 -4.95
C ILE A 59 -0.10 16.29 -3.58
N THR A 60 -0.77 16.85 -2.56
CA THR A 60 -0.26 16.89 -1.18
C THR A 60 -0.02 15.48 -0.63
N GLU A 61 -1.02 14.60 -0.75
CA GLU A 61 -0.90 13.22 -0.28
C GLU A 61 0.17 12.43 -1.06
N THR A 62 0.28 12.64 -2.36
CA THR A 62 1.32 12.00 -3.18
C THR A 62 2.72 12.45 -2.75
N GLN A 63 2.91 13.74 -2.47
CA GLN A 63 4.17 14.27 -1.95
C GLN A 63 4.50 13.68 -0.58
N ARG A 64 3.51 13.60 0.32
CA ARG A 64 3.66 12.97 1.64
C ARG A 64 4.08 11.50 1.52
N LEU A 65 3.40 10.72 0.69
CA LEU A 65 3.74 9.31 0.44
C LEU A 65 5.15 9.15 -0.14
N ALA A 66 5.58 10.07 -1.02
CA ALA A 66 6.93 10.06 -1.55
C ALA A 66 7.98 10.30 -0.46
N GLU A 67 7.70 11.19 0.50
CA GLU A 67 8.58 11.43 1.65
C GLU A 67 8.58 10.25 2.63
N ASP A 68 7.42 9.70 2.97
CA ASP A 68 7.30 8.51 3.82
C ASP A 68 8.07 7.33 3.23
N LYS A 69 7.99 7.14 1.90
CA LYS A 69 8.79 6.12 1.19
C LYS A 69 10.29 6.37 1.34
N LYS A 70 10.77 7.61 1.19
CA LYS A 70 12.19 7.93 1.39
C LYS A 70 12.63 7.65 2.83
N GLN A 71 11.81 8.01 3.81
CA GLN A 71 12.11 7.73 5.22
C GLN A 71 12.14 6.22 5.50
N PHE A 72 11.20 5.47 4.94
CA PHE A 72 11.18 4.02 5.03
C PHE A 72 12.43 3.39 4.42
N GLU A 73 12.83 3.80 3.22
CA GLU A 73 14.07 3.33 2.59
C GLU A 73 15.32 3.66 3.41
N ARG A 74 15.38 4.85 4.02
CA ARG A 74 16.48 5.20 4.94
C ARG A 74 16.50 4.29 6.17
N LYS A 75 15.35 4.05 6.80
CA LYS A 75 15.23 3.14 7.95
C LYS A 75 15.59 1.71 7.56
N LYS A 76 15.11 1.24 6.41
CA LYS A 76 15.43 -0.09 5.87
C LYS A 76 16.92 -0.25 5.68
N LYS A 77 17.59 0.69 5.00
CA LYS A 77 19.06 0.69 4.84
C LYS A 77 19.80 0.72 6.18
N PHE A 78 19.30 1.50 7.14
CA PHE A 78 19.87 1.52 8.49
C PHE A 78 19.75 0.14 9.16
N TYR A 79 18.58 -0.49 9.14
CA TYR A 79 18.41 -1.83 9.70
C TYR A 79 19.20 -2.89 8.94
N GLU A 80 19.30 -2.83 7.62
CA GLU A 80 20.16 -3.71 6.82
C GLU A 80 21.63 -3.54 7.21
N HIS A 81 22.10 -2.30 7.37
CA HIS A 81 23.47 -2.03 7.81
C HIS A 81 23.71 -2.52 9.24
N VAL A 82 22.77 -2.24 10.16
CA VAL A 82 22.81 -2.68 11.55
C VAL A 82 22.78 -4.20 11.65
N GLN A 83 21.92 -4.87 10.87
CA GLN A 83 21.89 -6.32 10.78
C GLN A 83 23.20 -6.85 10.19
N SER A 84 23.77 -6.20 9.18
CA SER A 84 25.09 -6.53 8.61
C SER A 84 26.27 -6.14 9.50
N SER A 85 26.06 -5.41 10.60
CA SER A 85 27.10 -5.07 11.59
C SER A 85 26.96 -5.86 12.89
N TYR A 86 25.74 -6.27 13.25
CA TYR A 86 25.48 -7.28 14.29
C TYR A 86 25.79 -8.69 13.79
N ILE A 87 25.57 -8.93 12.50
CA ILE A 87 26.33 -9.91 11.73
C ILE A 87 27.66 -9.23 11.41
N GLU A 88 28.51 -9.04 12.42
CA GLU A 88 29.91 -9.28 12.10
C GLU A 88 29.95 -10.61 11.34
N PRO A 89 30.89 -10.85 10.40
CA PRO A 89 31.39 -12.19 10.35
C PRO A 89 31.81 -12.45 11.80
N TYR A 90 30.97 -13.17 12.54
CA TYR A 90 31.49 -14.16 13.43
C TYR A 90 32.52 -14.82 12.52
N GLN A 91 33.77 -14.39 12.64
CA GLN A 91 34.80 -15.37 12.76
C GLN A 91 34.23 -16.26 13.84
N GLU A 92 33.50 -17.28 13.41
CA GLU A 92 33.59 -18.58 14.00
C GLU A 92 35.10 -18.84 14.10
N GLN A 93 35.74 -18.26 15.10
CA GLN A 93 36.44 -19.11 16.03
C GLN A 93 35.37 -20.10 16.46
N ASP A 94 35.35 -21.22 15.76
CA ASP A 94 34.88 -22.54 16.17
C ASP A 94 34.46 -22.60 17.64
N ASN A 95 33.31 -21.99 17.94
CA ASN A 95 32.55 -22.21 19.17
C ASN A 95 31.20 -22.83 18.79
N ILE A 96 31.09 -23.39 17.58
CA ILE A 96 30.34 -24.64 17.43
C ILE A 96 31.08 -25.59 18.36
N VAL A 97 30.48 -25.92 19.51
CA VAL A 97 30.93 -27.06 20.31
C VAL A 97 30.84 -28.25 19.37
N HIS A 98 31.94 -28.61 18.74
CA HIS A 98 31.99 -29.69 17.77
C HIS A 98 31.36 -30.92 18.41
N GLY A 99 30.51 -31.64 17.66
CA GLY A 99 29.85 -32.87 18.12
C GLY A 99 30.77 -33.77 18.95
N GLU A 100 32.02 -33.88 18.50
CA GLU A 100 33.13 -34.58 19.12
C GLU A 100 33.32 -34.29 20.62
N MET A 101 33.11 -33.05 21.09
CA MET A 101 33.25 -32.69 22.50
C MET A 101 32.17 -33.34 23.38
N PHE A 102 30.96 -33.52 22.87
CA PHE A 102 29.83 -34.10 23.62
C PHE A 102 30.04 -35.59 23.94
N PHE A 103 30.76 -36.29 23.06
CA PHE A 103 31.08 -37.71 23.17
C PHE A 103 32.55 -37.99 23.50
N SER A 104 33.32 -36.95 23.84
CA SER A 104 34.70 -37.10 24.32
C SER A 104 34.77 -38.08 25.51
N GLY A 105 35.65 -39.08 25.41
CA GLY A 105 35.82 -40.13 26.42
C GLY A 105 34.84 -41.31 26.33
N VAL A 106 33.99 -41.37 25.31
CA VAL A 106 33.19 -42.56 25.01
C VAL A 106 34.03 -43.57 24.23
N SER A 107 34.36 -44.69 24.88
CA SER A 107 35.15 -45.78 24.26
C SER A 107 34.31 -46.98 23.80
N ASP A 108 33.07 -47.10 24.28
CA ASP A 108 32.23 -48.29 24.08
C ASP A 108 30.81 -47.93 23.65
N LYS A 109 30.22 -48.78 22.80
CA LYS A 109 28.84 -48.61 22.28
C LYS A 109 27.77 -48.44 23.36
N LYS A 110 27.94 -49.11 24.52
CA LYS A 110 27.04 -48.96 25.66
C LYS A 110 27.15 -47.57 26.30
N ALA A 111 28.36 -47.02 26.39
CA ALA A 111 28.62 -45.68 26.91
C ALA A 111 28.11 -44.61 25.94
N LEU A 112 28.25 -44.82 24.63
CA LEU A 112 27.74 -43.93 23.57
C LEU A 112 26.23 -43.73 23.68
N LYS A 113 25.47 -44.83 23.75
CA LYS A 113 24.00 -44.78 23.87
C LYS A 113 23.54 -44.16 25.19
N LYS A 114 24.30 -44.35 26.27
CA LYS A 114 24.00 -43.73 27.57
C LYS A 114 24.22 -42.22 27.51
N ARG A 115 25.40 -41.79 27.03
CA ARG A 115 25.77 -40.39 26.90
C ARG A 115 24.82 -39.63 25.98
N TYR A 116 24.44 -40.23 24.85
CA TYR A 116 23.44 -39.68 23.94
C TYR A 116 22.11 -39.39 24.64
N LYS A 117 21.57 -40.35 25.40
CA LYS A 117 20.31 -40.15 26.13
C LYS A 117 20.40 -39.05 27.18
N ASP A 118 21.52 -38.98 27.90
CA ASP A 118 21.75 -37.95 28.93
C ASP A 118 21.82 -36.56 28.29
N LEU A 119 22.49 -36.44 27.13
CA LEU A 119 22.59 -35.20 26.36
C LEU A 119 21.24 -34.74 25.79
N ILE A 120 20.47 -35.64 25.16
CA ILE A 120 19.12 -35.31 24.66
C ILE A 120 18.19 -34.89 25.79
N LYS A 121 18.35 -35.44 27.00
CA LYS A 121 17.56 -35.04 28.17
C LYS A 121 17.88 -33.62 28.65
N ILE A 122 19.14 -33.18 28.57
CA ILE A 122 19.57 -31.84 29.00
C ILE A 122 19.20 -30.78 27.95
N TYR A 123 19.40 -31.10 26.68
CA TYR A 123 19.29 -30.15 25.57
C TYR A 123 17.97 -30.27 24.79
N HIS A 124 16.98 -31.03 25.29
CA HIS A 124 15.67 -31.14 24.62
C HIS A 124 15.03 -29.76 24.44
N PRO A 125 14.45 -29.44 23.27
CA PRO A 125 13.87 -28.12 22.98
C PRO A 125 12.73 -27.70 23.94
N ASP A 126 12.14 -28.67 24.65
CA ASP A 126 11.09 -28.42 25.66
C ASP A 126 11.66 -28.12 27.07
N GLY A 127 12.99 -28.13 27.25
CA GLY A 127 13.67 -27.82 28.50
C GLY A 127 14.16 -26.36 28.59
N GLU A 128 14.41 -25.88 29.81
CA GLU A 128 14.86 -24.50 30.09
C GLU A 128 16.22 -24.14 29.45
N SER A 129 17.02 -25.14 29.07
CA SER A 129 18.29 -25.01 28.33
C SER A 129 18.24 -25.69 26.95
N GLY A 130 17.04 -25.90 26.42
CA GLY A 130 16.80 -26.59 25.16
C GLY A 130 17.18 -25.76 23.93
N ASP A 131 17.97 -26.35 23.04
CA ASP A 131 18.32 -25.74 21.75
C ASP A 131 18.21 -26.77 20.62
N THR A 132 17.44 -26.40 19.59
CA THR A 132 17.18 -27.28 18.43
C THR A 132 18.43 -27.48 17.58
N ALA A 133 19.30 -26.47 17.48
CA ALA A 133 20.54 -26.57 16.72
C ALA A 133 21.53 -27.54 17.38
N THR A 134 21.71 -27.43 18.70
CA THR A 134 22.55 -28.34 19.49
C THR A 134 22.06 -29.80 19.44
N VAL A 135 20.74 -30.04 19.51
CA VAL A 135 20.19 -31.40 19.38
C VAL A 135 20.45 -32.01 18.00
N ALA A 136 20.36 -31.22 16.93
CA ALA A 136 20.66 -31.69 15.58
C ALA A 136 22.13 -32.14 15.46
N GLU A 137 23.05 -31.39 16.05
CA GLU A 137 24.48 -31.70 16.05
C GLU A 137 24.80 -32.97 16.87
N ILE A 138 24.18 -33.13 18.05
CA ILE A 138 24.34 -34.32 18.90
C ILE A 138 23.80 -35.58 18.19
N ASN A 139 22.72 -35.46 17.42
CA ASN A 139 22.16 -36.57 16.64
C ASN A 139 23.08 -36.98 15.49
N ARG A 140 23.68 -36.01 14.79
CA ARG A 140 24.62 -36.25 13.70
C ARG A 140 25.83 -37.04 14.19
N GLU A 141 26.51 -36.52 15.21
CA GLU A 141 27.72 -37.16 15.77
C GLU A 141 27.43 -38.55 16.35
N TYR A 142 26.26 -38.74 16.99
CA TYR A 142 25.89 -40.05 17.51
C TYR A 142 25.75 -41.11 16.43
N GLU A 143 25.13 -40.77 15.28
CA GLU A 143 25.00 -41.71 14.17
C GLU A 143 26.38 -42.01 13.53
N ASP A 144 27.24 -40.99 13.35
CA ASP A 144 28.60 -41.16 12.83
C ASP A 144 29.45 -42.09 13.72
N LEU A 145 29.44 -41.87 15.04
CA LEU A 145 30.15 -42.73 16.01
C LEU A 145 29.53 -44.13 16.11
N LYS A 146 28.21 -44.25 15.98
CA LYS A 146 27.51 -45.54 16.01
C LYS A 146 27.81 -46.38 14.77
N GLU A 147 28.00 -45.75 13.61
CA GLU A 147 28.48 -46.42 12.39
C GLU A 147 29.95 -46.82 12.50
N THR A 148 30.78 -45.96 13.10
CA THR A 148 32.21 -46.23 13.30
C THR A 148 32.48 -47.31 14.37
N MET A 149 31.63 -47.41 15.39
CA MET A 149 31.73 -48.39 16.49
C MET A 149 30.88 -49.66 16.27
N ASN A 150 30.43 -49.90 15.04
CA ASN A 150 29.71 -51.11 14.63
C ASN A 150 30.66 -52.22 14.19
#